data_AF-A0A8R1ID98-F1
#
_entry.id   AF-A0A8R1ID98-F1
#
_cell.length_a   1.000
_cell.length_b   1.000
_cell.length_c   1.000
_cell.angle_alpha   90.00
_cell.angle_beta   90.00
_cell.angle_gamma   90.00
#
_symmetry.space_group_name_H-M   'P 1'
#
loop_
_entity.id
_entity.type
_entity.pdbx_description
1 polymer ?
#
loop_
_entity_poly.entity_id
_entity_poly.type
_entity_poly.pdbx_seq_one_letter_code
_entity_poly.pdbx_strand_id
1 'polypeptide(L)'
;MSLKLAKAAKLAVFSRNYTLGPRLPTKLLRPKLGSEPKYVSADEALASVNSNTDIYVHNHAAAPNVLLEALCRRVDSAGLTDIRTSHLITTGSCPQFDPKYNGKIRNNSLFICGGNRKNVNAGAGDYTPIFLWETP
;
A
#
# COMPACT_ATOMS: atom_id res chain seq x y z
N MET A 1 -52.58 35.20 28.95
CA MET A 1 -52.89 33.84 28.46
C MET A 1 -52.09 33.61 27.19
N SER A 2 -51.32 32.52 27.21
CA SER A 2 -50.24 32.14 26.30
C SER A 2 -50.75 31.62 24.95
N LEU A 3 -50.01 31.83 23.86
CA LEU A 3 -49.35 30.77 23.08
C LEU A 3 -48.77 31.35 21.77
N LYS A 4 -47.43 31.44 21.71
CA LYS A 4 -46.66 31.77 20.50
C LYS A 4 -46.59 30.52 19.61
N LEU A 5 -47.03 30.61 18.36
CA LEU A 5 -46.79 29.58 17.35
C LEU A 5 -45.31 29.57 16.94
N ALA A 6 -44.75 28.36 16.88
CA ALA A 6 -43.34 28.07 16.62
C ALA A 6 -42.91 28.44 15.20
N LYS A 7 -41.71 29.02 15.09
CA LYS A 7 -41.03 29.37 13.84
C LYS A 7 -40.53 28.09 13.16
N ALA A 8 -40.90 27.88 11.90
CA ALA A 8 -40.41 26.77 11.10
C ALA A 8 -38.86 26.78 11.04
N ALA A 9 -38.24 25.72 11.56
CA ALA A 9 -36.80 25.51 11.46
C ALA A 9 -36.44 25.25 9.99
N LYS A 10 -35.72 26.18 9.35
CA LYS A 10 -35.07 25.93 8.07
C LYS A 10 -34.00 24.88 8.27
N LEU A 11 -34.25 23.66 7.80
CA LEU A 11 -33.22 22.65 7.63
C LEU A 11 -32.21 23.20 6.61
N ALA A 12 -31.05 23.64 7.08
CA ALA A 12 -29.95 24.03 6.19
C ALA A 12 -29.41 22.77 5.52
N VAL A 13 -29.86 22.52 4.28
CA VAL A 13 -29.23 21.54 3.40
C VAL A 13 -27.87 22.10 3.01
N PHE A 14 -26.81 21.63 3.68
CA PHE A 14 -25.45 21.99 3.34
C PHE A 14 -25.03 21.18 2.10
N SER A 15 -25.33 21.72 0.91
CA SER A 15 -24.77 21.18 -0.33
C SER A 15 -23.26 21.40 -0.32
N ARG A 16 -22.48 20.34 -0.07
CA ARG A 16 -21.04 20.36 -0.28
C ARG A 16 -20.76 20.28 -1.80
N ASN A 17 -20.62 21.44 -2.42
CA ASN A 17 -20.06 21.53 -3.77
C ASN A 17 -18.55 21.33 -3.72
N TYR A 18 -18.08 20.11 -4.02
CA TYR A 18 -16.66 19.74 -4.06
C TYR A 18 -15.84 20.43 -5.17
N THR A 19 -16.48 21.20 -6.05
CA THR A 19 -15.85 21.83 -7.21
C THR A 19 -15.38 23.28 -6.98
N LEU A 20 -15.82 23.91 -5.88
CA LEU A 20 -15.53 25.33 -5.57
C LEU A 20 -14.58 25.53 -4.39
N GLY A 21 -14.01 24.46 -3.83
CA GLY A 21 -12.93 24.58 -2.84
C GLY A 21 -11.67 25.20 -3.45
N PRO A 22 -10.75 25.77 -2.64
CA PRO A 22 -9.45 26.20 -3.14
C PRO A 22 -8.84 25.02 -3.90
N ARG A 23 -8.56 25.21 -5.19
CA ARG A 23 -7.90 24.18 -6.00
C ARG A 23 -6.64 23.79 -5.24
N LEU A 24 -6.59 22.56 -4.73
CA LEU A 24 -5.35 22.02 -4.16
C LEU A 24 -4.24 22.34 -5.16
N PRO A 25 -3.09 22.87 -4.71
CA PRO A 25 -2.02 23.20 -5.63
C PRO A 25 -1.75 21.95 -6.47
N THR A 26 -1.87 22.08 -7.79
CA THR A 26 -1.64 21.03 -8.79
C THR A 26 -0.16 20.65 -8.85
N LYS A 27 0.46 20.42 -7.69
CA LYS A 27 1.86 20.00 -7.51
C LYS A 27 2.14 18.68 -8.23
N LEU A 28 1.13 17.83 -8.40
CA LEU A 28 1.29 16.52 -9.05
C LEU A 28 1.26 16.58 -10.59
N LEU A 29 0.71 17.65 -11.18
CA LEU A 29 0.63 17.78 -12.65
C LEU A 29 1.86 18.46 -13.25
N ARG A 30 2.71 19.08 -12.43
CA ARG A 30 3.94 19.72 -12.90
C ARG A 30 5.10 18.79 -12.61
N PRO A 31 5.82 18.29 -13.63
CA PRO A 31 7.05 17.55 -13.39
C PRO A 31 8.01 18.45 -12.58
N LYS A 32 8.76 17.84 -11.65
CA LYS A 32 9.80 18.55 -10.93
C LYS A 32 10.86 18.97 -11.96
N LEU A 33 10.92 20.27 -12.26
CA LEU A 33 11.84 20.82 -13.25
C LEU A 33 13.29 20.43 -12.89
N GLY A 34 14.03 19.91 -13.87
CA GLY A 34 15.42 19.43 -13.66
C GLY A 34 15.55 18.06 -13.01
N SER A 35 14.46 17.35 -12.75
CA SER A 35 14.49 15.95 -12.30
C SER A 35 14.21 15.03 -13.47
N GLU A 36 15.18 14.18 -13.81
CA GLU A 36 15.00 13.12 -14.81
C GLU A 36 14.77 11.77 -14.12
N PRO A 37 13.85 10.94 -14.62
CA PRO A 37 13.65 9.59 -14.10
C PRO A 37 14.89 8.73 -14.36
N LYS A 38 15.36 8.01 -13.33
CA LYS A 38 16.44 7.04 -13.50
C LYS A 38 15.85 5.73 -13.99
N TYR A 39 16.14 5.37 -15.23
CA TYR A 39 15.76 4.08 -15.80
C TYR A 39 16.81 3.04 -15.48
N VAL A 40 16.40 1.96 -14.81
CA VAL A 40 17.25 0.85 -14.40
C VAL A 40 16.51 -0.46 -14.57
N SER A 41 17.24 -1.58 -14.60
CA SER A 41 16.62 -2.90 -14.55
C SER A 41 15.99 -3.15 -13.17
N ALA A 42 15.04 -4.10 -13.10
CA ALA A 42 14.42 -4.46 -11.83
C ALA A 42 15.43 -5.04 -10.83
N ASP A 43 16.41 -5.81 -11.29
CA ASP A 43 17.45 -6.39 -10.43
C ASP A 43 18.41 -5.31 -9.91
N GLU A 44 18.75 -4.31 -10.73
CA GLU A 44 19.54 -3.15 -10.29
C GLU A 44 18.78 -2.30 -9.27
N ALA A 45 17.47 -2.07 -9.48
CA ALA A 45 16.64 -1.34 -8.53
C ALA A 45 16.61 -2.02 -7.14
N LEU A 46 16.53 -3.35 -7.13
CA LEU A 46 16.47 -4.17 -5.91
C LEU A 46 17.85 -4.49 -5.32
N ALA A 47 18.94 -4.09 -5.97
CA ALA A 47 20.30 -4.31 -5.47
C ALA A 47 20.53 -3.69 -4.09
N SER A 48 19.83 -2.57 -3.80
CA SER A 48 19.89 -1.84 -2.54
C SER A 48 19.23 -2.56 -1.35
N VAL A 49 18.40 -3.58 -1.59
CA VAL A 49 17.73 -4.34 -0.53
C VAL A 49 18.72 -5.29 0.14
N ASN A 50 18.73 -5.30 1.47
CA ASN A 50 19.56 -6.17 2.30
C ASN A 50 18.70 -6.94 3.31
N SER A 51 19.29 -7.86 4.07
CA SER A 51 18.60 -8.51 5.19
C SER A 51 18.13 -7.47 6.21
N ASN A 52 17.03 -7.77 6.93
CA ASN A 52 16.41 -6.86 7.90
C ASN A 52 15.77 -5.59 7.27
N THR A 53 15.40 -5.62 5.98
CA THR A 53 14.76 -4.47 5.30
C THR A 53 13.24 -4.52 5.44
N ASP A 54 12.65 -3.38 5.80
CA ASP A 54 11.20 -3.14 5.73
C ASP A 54 10.80 -2.54 4.38
N ILE A 55 9.84 -3.16 3.71
CA ILE A 55 9.35 -2.76 2.38
C ILE A 55 7.85 -2.57 2.44
N TYR A 56 7.38 -1.40 1.99
CA TYR A 56 5.97 -1.17 1.72
C TYR A 56 5.66 -1.47 0.25
N VAL A 57 4.71 -2.36 -0.01
CA VAL A 57 4.33 -2.76 -1.36
C VAL A 57 3.02 -2.08 -1.75
N HIS A 58 3.03 -1.40 -2.90
CA HIS A 58 1.84 -0.78 -3.46
C HIS A 58 0.75 -1.83 -3.77
N ASN A 59 -0.50 -1.39 -3.68
CA ASN A 59 -1.68 -2.25 -3.70
C ASN A 59 -2.48 -2.17 -5.01
N HIS A 60 -3.36 -3.15 -5.22
CA HIS A 60 -4.21 -3.30 -6.41
C HIS A 60 -3.41 -3.15 -7.71
N ALA A 61 -3.92 -2.35 -8.66
CA ALA A 61 -3.31 -2.15 -9.97
C ALA A 61 -1.90 -1.52 -9.92
N ALA A 62 -1.53 -0.90 -8.80
CA ALA A 62 -0.19 -0.35 -8.59
C ALA A 62 0.81 -1.38 -8.04
N ALA A 63 0.38 -2.63 -7.80
CA ALA A 63 1.26 -3.69 -7.31
C ALA A 63 2.44 -3.92 -8.29
N PRO A 64 3.69 -3.73 -7.84
CA PRO A 64 4.85 -3.74 -8.72
C PRO A 64 5.33 -5.19 -8.94
N ASN A 65 4.55 -5.98 -9.68
CA ASN A 65 4.80 -7.42 -9.88
C ASN A 65 6.22 -7.73 -10.37
N VAL A 66 6.74 -6.93 -11.33
CA VAL A 66 8.11 -7.07 -11.84
C VAL A 66 9.17 -6.88 -10.75
N LEU A 67 8.95 -5.94 -9.82
CA LEU A 67 9.87 -5.71 -8.70
C LEU A 67 9.75 -6.78 -7.62
N LEU A 68 8.55 -7.35 -7.41
CA LEU A 68 8.36 -8.45 -6.46
C LEU A 68 9.05 -9.73 -6.93
N GLU A 69 9.02 -10.01 -8.23
CA GLU A 69 9.80 -11.11 -8.82
C GLU A 69 11.30 -10.87 -8.69
N ALA A 70 11.77 -9.65 -8.93
CA ALA A 70 13.18 -9.27 -8.73
C ALA A 70 13.59 -9.35 -7.26
N LEU A 71 12.71 -8.99 -6.33
CA LEU A 71 12.94 -9.14 -4.89
C LEU A 71 13.17 -10.62 -4.55
N CYS A 72 12.31 -11.52 -4.98
CA CYS A 72 12.47 -12.95 -4.76
C CYS A 72 13.80 -13.49 -5.34
N ARG A 73 14.17 -13.08 -6.55
CA ARG A 73 15.49 -13.42 -7.14
C ARG A 73 16.66 -12.90 -6.30
N ARG A 74 16.57 -11.66 -5.80
CA ARG A 74 17.58 -11.03 -4.95
C ARG A 74 17.73 -11.74 -3.60
N VAL A 75 16.61 -12.21 -3.03
CA VAL A 75 16.60 -13.01 -1.80
C VAL A 75 17.31 -14.34 -2.02
N ASP A 76 17.04 -15.02 -3.14
CA ASP A 76 17.68 -16.28 -3.47
C ASP A 76 19.17 -16.13 -3.78
N SER A 77 19.53 -15.14 -4.60
CA SER A 77 20.90 -14.99 -5.11
C SER A 77 21.92 -14.60 -4.04
N ALA A 78 21.49 -13.85 -3.02
CA ALA A 78 22.38 -13.39 -1.95
C ALA A 78 22.04 -13.96 -0.57
N GLY A 79 21.10 -14.91 -0.48
CA GLY A 79 20.70 -15.53 0.78
C GLY A 79 20.13 -14.52 1.79
N LEU A 80 19.35 -13.54 1.35
CA LEU A 80 18.78 -12.53 2.25
C LEU A 80 17.73 -13.14 3.18
N THR A 81 17.63 -12.58 4.38
CA THR A 81 16.72 -13.01 5.44
C THR A 81 16.15 -11.82 6.21
N ASP A 82 15.09 -12.05 6.99
CA ASP A 82 14.38 -11.03 7.77
C ASP A 82 13.91 -9.82 6.92
N ILE A 83 13.47 -10.07 5.69
CA ILE A 83 12.82 -9.03 4.90
C ILE A 83 11.35 -8.98 5.32
N ARG A 84 10.84 -7.78 5.62
CA ARG A 84 9.46 -7.59 6.05
C ARG A 84 8.69 -6.78 5.02
N THR A 85 7.60 -7.34 4.51
CA THR A 85 6.79 -6.71 3.48
C THR A 85 5.42 -6.32 4.04
N SER A 86 5.16 -5.02 4.15
CA SER A 86 3.85 -4.50 4.55
C SER A 86 3.02 -4.10 3.33
N HIS A 87 1.76 -4.51 3.28
CA HIS A 87 0.90 -4.29 2.10
C HIS A 87 -0.60 -4.31 2.43
N LEU A 88 -1.38 -3.60 1.62
CA LEU A 88 -2.83 -3.79 1.54
C LEU A 88 -3.14 -4.99 0.63
N ILE A 89 -4.20 -4.93 -0.19
CA ILE A 89 -4.52 -5.99 -1.13
C ILE A 89 -3.54 -5.94 -2.32
N THR A 90 -2.63 -6.91 -2.40
CA THR A 90 -1.75 -7.11 -3.57
C THR A 90 -2.43 -8.00 -4.61
N THR A 91 -2.29 -7.67 -5.90
CA THR A 91 -2.83 -8.44 -7.03
C THR A 91 -1.73 -8.87 -7.99
N GLY A 92 -1.86 -10.06 -8.58
CA GLY A 92 -0.88 -10.64 -9.50
C GLY A 92 -0.31 -11.96 -8.99
N SER A 93 0.87 -12.34 -9.49
CA SER A 93 1.54 -13.60 -9.14
C SER A 93 1.97 -13.66 -7.67
N CYS A 94 2.29 -12.52 -7.06
CA CYS A 94 2.72 -12.38 -5.66
C CYS A 94 3.75 -13.46 -5.21
N PRO A 95 4.89 -13.59 -5.91
CA PRO A 95 5.87 -14.66 -5.67
C PRO A 95 6.45 -14.64 -4.25
N GLN A 96 6.42 -13.50 -3.57
CA GLN A 96 6.88 -13.34 -2.19
C GLN A 96 6.00 -14.08 -1.15
N PHE A 97 4.82 -14.56 -1.55
CA PHE A 97 3.94 -15.39 -0.71
C PHE A 97 4.22 -16.89 -0.87
N ASP A 98 5.15 -17.30 -1.74
CA ASP A 98 5.49 -18.71 -1.90
C ASP A 98 6.07 -19.27 -0.58
N PRO A 99 5.62 -20.46 -0.12
CA PRO A 99 6.15 -21.10 1.08
C PRO A 99 7.67 -21.27 1.11
N LYS A 100 8.34 -21.32 -0.06
CA LYS A 100 9.80 -21.32 -0.17
C LYS A 100 10.46 -20.12 0.52
N TYR A 101 9.78 -18.98 0.59
CA TYR A 101 10.29 -17.77 1.21
C TYR A 101 9.88 -17.61 2.68
N ASN A 102 9.13 -18.56 3.25
CA ASN A 102 8.80 -18.55 4.67
C ASN A 102 10.08 -18.51 5.51
N GLY A 103 10.17 -17.56 6.44
CA GLY A 103 11.37 -17.32 7.26
C GLY A 103 12.45 -16.44 6.60
N LYS A 104 12.39 -16.22 5.28
CA LYS A 104 13.22 -15.22 4.59
C LYS A 104 12.48 -13.90 4.40
N ILE A 105 11.24 -13.98 3.91
CA ILE A 105 10.33 -12.86 3.71
C ILE A 105 9.13 -13.06 4.62
N ARG A 106 8.95 -12.14 5.56
CA ARG A 106 7.80 -12.12 6.47
C ARG A 106 6.78 -11.10 5.99
N ASN A 107 5.65 -11.61 5.52
CA ASN A 107 4.60 -10.80 4.91
C ASN A 107 3.62 -10.30 5.99
N ASN A 108 3.55 -8.99 6.20
CA ASN A 108 2.57 -8.34 7.04
C ASN A 108 1.42 -7.79 6.18
N SER A 109 0.25 -8.45 6.24
CA SER A 109 -0.95 -7.93 5.58
C SER A 109 -1.67 -6.94 6.49
N LEU A 110 -1.93 -5.75 5.97
CA LEU A 110 -2.89 -4.81 6.55
C LEU A 110 -4.32 -5.12 6.09
N PHE A 111 -4.45 -5.66 4.88
CA PHE A 111 -5.67 -6.24 4.32
C PHE A 111 -5.34 -7.57 3.64
N ILE A 112 -5.98 -8.66 4.07
CA ILE A 112 -5.64 -10.01 3.61
C ILE A 112 -6.13 -10.21 2.16
N CYS A 113 -5.22 -10.45 1.22
CA CYS A 113 -5.53 -10.84 -0.15
C CYS A 113 -5.64 -12.36 -0.32
N GLY A 114 -6.18 -12.82 -1.46
CA GLY A 114 -6.34 -14.24 -1.75
C GLY A 114 -5.03 -15.04 -1.68
N GLY A 115 -3.92 -14.45 -2.16
CA GLY A 115 -2.60 -15.07 -2.15
C GLY A 115 -2.01 -15.26 -0.75
N ASN A 116 -2.20 -14.31 0.17
CA ASN A 116 -1.60 -14.37 1.51
C ASN A 116 -2.50 -15.02 2.57
N ARG A 117 -3.80 -15.22 2.31
CA ARG A 117 -4.76 -15.78 3.29
C ARG A 117 -4.30 -17.12 3.87
N LYS A 118 -3.74 -18.00 3.04
CA LYS A 118 -3.23 -19.31 3.49
C LYS A 118 -2.01 -19.15 4.42
N ASN A 119 -1.12 -18.22 4.11
CA ASN A 119 0.08 -17.98 4.92
C ASN A 119 -0.26 -17.42 6.29
N VAL A 120 -1.22 -16.47 6.35
CA VAL A 120 -1.73 -15.94 7.63
C VAL A 120 -2.35 -17.06 8.46
N ASN A 121 -3.23 -17.87 7.87
CA ASN A 121 -3.86 -19.00 8.57
C ASN A 121 -2.84 -20.05 9.06
N ALA A 122 -1.73 -20.23 8.35
CA ALA A 122 -0.66 -21.15 8.71
C ALA A 122 0.36 -20.57 9.72
N GLY A 123 0.21 -19.30 10.13
CA GLY A 123 1.18 -18.61 11.00
C GLY A 123 2.49 -18.21 10.32
N ALA A 124 2.57 -18.34 8.99
CA ALA A 124 3.73 -17.96 8.20
C ALA A 124 3.72 -16.47 7.78
N GLY A 125 2.56 -15.83 7.82
CA GLY A 125 2.39 -14.39 7.57
C GLY A 125 1.70 -13.71 8.75
N ASP A 126 1.92 -12.40 8.88
CA ASP A 126 1.31 -11.56 9.89
C ASP A 126 0.08 -10.84 9.34
N TYR A 127 -0.84 -10.51 10.25
CA TYR A 127 -1.98 -9.64 9.96
C TYR A 127 -2.05 -8.54 11.02
N THR A 128 -1.93 -7.28 10.57
CA THR A 128 -2.07 -6.12 11.44
C THR A 128 -3.40 -5.41 11.12
N PRO A 129 -4.42 -5.52 11.98
CA PRO A 129 -5.70 -4.86 11.76
C PRO A 129 -5.53 -3.33 11.90
N ILE A 130 -5.93 -2.59 10.87
CA ILE A 130 -5.83 -1.13 10.81
C ILE A 130 -6.97 -0.55 9.97
N PHE A 131 -7.40 0.68 10.25
CA PHE A 131 -8.32 1.37 9.34
C PHE A 131 -7.60 1.82 8.07
N LEU A 132 -8.30 1.80 6.93
CA LEU A 132 -7.72 2.19 5.64
C LEU A 132 -7.20 3.65 5.63
N TRP A 133 -7.79 4.55 6.41
CA TRP A 133 -7.35 5.94 6.47
C TRP A 133 -6.12 6.15 7.35
N GLU A 134 -5.73 5.15 8.15
CA GLU A 134 -4.52 5.16 8.98
C GLU A 134 -3.33 4.47 8.30
N THR A 135 -3.53 3.95 7.09
CA THR A 135 -2.45 3.26 6.37
C THR A 135 -1.39 4.27 5.89
N PRO A 136 -0.10 3.91 5.93
CA PRO A 136 1.01 4.80 5.56
C PRO A 136 0.93 5.38 4.14
#